data_AF-A0A399SZS2-F1
#
_entry.id   AF-A0A399SZS2-F1
#
_cell.length_a   1.000
_cell.length_b   1.000
_cell.length_c   1.000
_cell.angle_alpha   90.00
_cell.angle_beta   90.00
_cell.angle_gamma   90.00
#
_symmetry.space_group_name_H-M   'P 1'
#
loop_
_entity.id
_entity.type
_entity.pdbx_description
1 polymer ?
#
loop_
_entity_poly.entity_id
_entity_poly.type
_entity_poly.pdbx_seq_one_letter_code
_entity_poly.pdbx_strand_id
1 'polypeptide(L)'
;MRHSISHALLITLLTFVISCQNPVVQTGVELKNIPVAEETNPLDSNIVRLYLPYKNMLDKDMNRVISFSEEEMEKDKPESLLTNFLGDLLLEEAAKTDVARQEKIVPSVSFFNYGGIRTALPKGNITVGKVYELMPFENELVYLELKGSTLKEFLNYVARKGGDSVGGVRFKISGEKAENIQIGGQDFDADKTYWLVTNDYVAGGGDGLDILKERLQYVSPGILIRDLIIQHLEEKQKNNEHLQVKLDGRISHE
;
A
#
# COMPACT_ATOMS: atom_id res chain seq x y z
N MET A 1 -29.79 -20.70 -80.06
CA MET A 1 -29.52 -21.30 -78.72
C MET A 1 -28.04 -21.61 -78.45
N ARG A 2 -27.23 -22.07 -79.41
CA ARG A 2 -25.80 -22.39 -79.19
C ARG A 2 -24.91 -21.22 -78.72
N HIS A 3 -25.11 -20.01 -79.23
CA HIS A 3 -24.29 -18.85 -78.83
C HIS A 3 -24.55 -18.37 -77.39
N SER A 4 -25.80 -18.44 -76.92
CA SER A 4 -26.17 -17.98 -75.56
C SER A 4 -25.56 -18.85 -74.46
N ILE A 5 -25.46 -20.17 -74.68
CA ILE A 5 -24.84 -21.11 -73.74
C ILE A 5 -23.31 -20.89 -73.66
N SER A 6 -22.66 -20.56 -74.79
CA SER A 6 -21.23 -20.27 -74.82
C SER A 6 -20.87 -18.98 -74.06
N HIS A 7 -21.74 -17.96 -74.09
CA HIS A 7 -21.50 -16.71 -73.35
C HIS A 7 -21.75 -16.91 -71.85
N ALA A 8 -22.77 -17.69 -71.48
CA ALA A 8 -22.99 -18.07 -70.10
C ALA A 8 -21.81 -18.87 -69.51
N LEU A 9 -21.28 -19.85 -70.25
CA LEU A 9 -20.08 -20.59 -69.84
C LEU A 9 -18.84 -19.70 -69.71
N LEU A 10 -18.64 -18.75 -70.64
CA LEU A 10 -17.52 -17.81 -70.57
C LEU A 10 -17.60 -16.88 -69.36
N ILE A 11 -18.80 -16.36 -69.06
CA ILE A 11 -19.04 -15.50 -67.90
C ILE A 11 -18.85 -16.29 -66.59
N THR A 12 -19.33 -17.53 -66.54
CA THR A 12 -19.19 -18.39 -65.35
C THR A 12 -17.72 -18.77 -65.12
N LEU A 13 -16.98 -19.04 -66.20
CA LEU A 13 -15.54 -19.29 -66.14
C LEU A 13 -14.79 -18.04 -65.67
N LEU A 14 -15.14 -16.84 -66.18
CA LEU A 14 -14.54 -15.57 -65.78
C LEU A 14 -14.78 -15.25 -64.29
N THR A 15 -15.96 -15.56 -63.75
CA THR A 15 -16.28 -15.35 -62.33
C THR A 15 -15.52 -16.30 -61.40
N PHE A 16 -15.18 -17.52 -61.87
CA PHE A 16 -14.41 -18.48 -61.06
C PHE A 16 -12.92 -18.08 -60.93
N VAL A 17 -12.35 -17.37 -61.91
CA VAL A 17 -10.94 -16.93 -61.85
C VAL A 17 -10.73 -15.75 -60.88
N ILE A 18 -11.78 -14.96 -60.63
CA ILE A 18 -11.71 -13.75 -59.78
C ILE A 18 -11.90 -14.09 -58.28
N SER A 19 -12.40 -15.30 -57.96
CA SER A 19 -12.71 -15.71 -56.59
C SER A 19 -11.52 -16.24 -55.78
N CYS A 20 -10.33 -16.35 -56.37
CA CYS A 20 -9.11 -16.72 -55.65
C CYS A 20 -8.53 -15.49 -54.94
N GLN A 21 -9.05 -15.17 -53.76
CA GLN A 21 -8.33 -14.28 -52.84
C GLN A 21 -7.29 -15.13 -52.10
N ASN A 22 -6.01 -14.77 -52.24
CA ASN A 22 -4.95 -15.39 -51.43
C ASN A 22 -5.27 -15.14 -49.95
N PRO A 23 -5.26 -16.16 -49.08
CA PRO A 23 -5.42 -15.94 -47.66
C PRO A 23 -4.29 -15.01 -47.20
N VAL A 24 -4.63 -13.90 -46.55
CA VAL A 24 -3.65 -13.05 -45.88
C VAL A 24 -3.12 -13.84 -44.70
N VAL A 25 -2.01 -14.55 -44.92
CA VAL A 25 -1.27 -15.22 -43.87
C VAL A 25 -0.36 -14.17 -43.25
N GLN A 26 -0.52 -13.89 -41.96
CA GLN A 26 0.37 -13.00 -41.24
C GLN A 26 1.74 -13.71 -41.12
N THR A 27 2.70 -13.34 -41.97
CA THR A 27 4.02 -14.01 -42.08
C THR A 27 5.04 -13.53 -41.05
N GLY A 28 4.69 -12.53 -40.24
CA GLY A 28 5.55 -12.00 -39.19
C GLY A 28 4.90 -10.84 -38.43
N VAL A 29 5.37 -10.63 -37.21
CA VAL A 29 5.06 -9.44 -36.40
C VAL A 29 6.37 -8.68 -36.24
N GLU A 30 6.44 -7.48 -36.80
CA GLU A 30 7.57 -6.59 -36.55
C GLU A 30 7.34 -5.85 -35.22
N LEU A 31 7.99 -6.33 -34.17
CA LEU A 31 7.94 -5.70 -32.86
C LEU A 31 9.01 -4.62 -32.79
N LYS A 32 8.58 -3.36 -32.78
CA LYS A 32 9.46 -2.21 -32.52
C LYS A 32 9.22 -1.69 -31.12
N ASN A 33 10.25 -1.71 -30.28
CA ASN A 33 10.23 -1.00 -29.02
C ASN A 33 10.25 0.51 -29.31
N ILE A 34 9.20 1.21 -28.89
CA ILE A 34 9.19 2.67 -28.91
C ILE A 34 9.70 3.11 -27.54
N PRO A 35 10.92 3.68 -27.44
CA PRO A 35 11.40 4.19 -26.17
C PRO A 35 10.51 5.35 -25.72
N VAL A 36 10.07 5.33 -24.46
CA VAL A 36 9.39 6.47 -23.85
C VAL A 36 10.48 7.45 -23.41
N ALA A 37 10.98 8.25 -24.35
CA ALA A 37 11.95 9.31 -24.10
C ALA A 37 11.37 10.66 -24.53
N GLU A 38 11.60 11.69 -23.71
CA GLU A 38 11.10 13.07 -23.92
C GLU A 38 11.54 13.62 -25.29
N GLU A 39 12.72 13.24 -25.74
CA GLU A 39 13.31 13.60 -27.04
C GLU A 39 12.58 12.99 -28.24
N THR A 40 11.85 11.89 -28.05
CA THR A 40 11.21 11.12 -29.14
C THR A 40 9.72 11.41 -29.30
N ASN A 41 9.07 12.03 -28.31
CA ASN A 41 7.64 12.32 -28.33
C ASN A 41 7.40 13.72 -27.71
N PRO A 42 7.29 14.80 -28.51
CA PRO A 42 6.97 16.10 -27.97
C PRO A 42 5.61 16.06 -27.26
N LEU A 43 5.50 16.72 -26.11
CA LEU A 43 4.26 16.81 -25.36
C LEU A 43 3.15 17.41 -26.23
N ASP A 44 2.02 16.71 -26.34
CA ASP A 44 0.85 17.22 -27.06
C ASP A 44 0.30 18.44 -26.30
N SER A 45 0.38 19.60 -26.94
CA SER A 45 -0.05 20.87 -26.35
C SER A 45 -1.54 20.90 -25.98
N ASN A 46 -2.39 20.11 -26.65
CA ASN A 46 -3.80 19.97 -26.30
C ASN A 46 -3.98 19.16 -25.01
N ILE A 47 -3.21 18.08 -24.84
CA ILE A 47 -3.21 17.28 -23.62
C ILE A 47 -2.64 18.08 -22.46
N VAL A 48 -1.53 18.80 -22.66
CA VAL A 48 -0.95 19.68 -21.64
C VAL A 48 -1.97 20.73 -21.20
N ARG A 49 -2.63 21.41 -22.15
CA ARG A 49 -3.65 22.40 -21.84
C ARG A 49 -4.84 21.81 -21.07
N LEU A 50 -5.17 20.55 -21.33
CA LEU A 50 -6.24 19.83 -20.63
C LEU A 50 -5.92 19.60 -19.15
N TYR A 51 -4.75 19.03 -18.82
CA TYR A 51 -4.47 18.64 -17.43
C TYR A 51 -3.83 19.75 -16.58
N LEU A 52 -3.18 20.75 -17.19
CA LEU A 52 -2.39 21.76 -16.46
C LEU A 52 -3.19 22.54 -15.40
N PRO A 53 -4.45 22.97 -15.62
CA PRO A 53 -5.23 23.65 -14.58
C PRO A 53 -5.47 22.76 -13.34
N TYR A 54 -5.77 21.48 -13.55
CA TYR A 54 -5.98 20.52 -12.46
C TYR A 54 -4.67 20.23 -11.73
N LYS A 55 -3.56 20.07 -12.47
CA LYS A 55 -2.23 19.92 -11.90
C LYS A 55 -1.88 21.12 -11.02
N ASN A 56 -2.05 22.34 -11.50
CA ASN A 56 -1.71 23.54 -10.73
C ASN A 56 -2.54 23.66 -9.43
N MET A 57 -3.82 23.26 -9.49
CA MET A 57 -4.68 23.21 -8.30
C MET A 57 -4.19 22.16 -7.30
N LEU A 58 -3.89 20.95 -7.78
CA LEU A 58 -3.41 19.84 -6.94
C LEU A 58 -2.02 20.13 -6.35
N ASP A 59 -1.12 20.70 -7.15
CA ASP A 59 0.25 21.03 -6.75
C ASP A 59 0.27 22.01 -5.56
N LYS A 60 -0.73 22.88 -5.43
CA LYS A 60 -0.85 23.78 -4.28
C LYS A 60 -0.95 23.01 -2.96
N ASP A 61 -1.73 21.93 -2.95
CA ASP A 61 -1.94 21.12 -1.76
C ASP A 61 -0.83 20.09 -1.60
N MET A 62 -0.40 19.44 -2.70
CA MET A 62 0.65 18.42 -2.68
C MET A 62 2.03 18.96 -2.27
N ASN A 63 2.35 20.21 -2.60
CA ASN A 63 3.62 20.83 -2.25
C ASN A 63 3.65 21.45 -0.86
N ARG A 64 2.53 21.43 -0.13
CA ARG A 64 2.48 21.94 1.24
C ARG A 64 3.39 21.11 2.13
N VAL A 65 4.37 21.76 2.76
CA VAL A 65 5.24 21.16 3.76
C VAL A 65 4.46 20.99 5.05
N ILE A 66 4.40 19.76 5.55
CA ILE A 66 3.61 19.38 6.73
C ILE A 66 4.47 18.89 7.89
N SER A 67 5.74 18.57 7.66
CA SER A 67 6.68 18.19 8.72
C SER A 67 8.13 18.32 8.23
N PHE A 68 9.08 18.13 9.14
CA PHE A 68 10.51 18.09 8.87
C PHE A 68 11.13 16.86 9.55
N SER A 69 11.96 16.11 8.81
CA SER A 69 12.73 15.00 9.36
C SER A 69 14.23 15.29 9.35
N GLU A 70 14.90 14.94 10.44
CA GLU A 70 16.36 15.12 10.58
C GLU A 70 17.17 14.11 9.75
N GLU A 71 16.55 12.98 9.40
CA GLU A 71 17.18 11.83 8.78
C GLU A 71 16.28 11.25 7.68
N GLU A 72 16.87 10.52 6.74
CA GLU A 72 16.09 9.75 5.78
C GLU A 72 15.64 8.45 6.44
N MET A 73 14.37 8.09 6.24
CA MET A 73 13.79 6.88 6.82
C MET A 73 13.36 5.94 5.70
N GLU A 74 14.17 4.92 5.47
CA GLU A 74 13.84 3.80 4.60
C GLU A 74 13.16 2.68 5.39
N LYS A 75 12.37 1.86 4.70
CA LYS A 75 11.81 0.64 5.29
C LYS A 75 12.83 -0.49 5.21
N ASP A 76 13.04 -1.18 6.31
CA ASP A 76 13.90 -2.36 6.39
C ASP A 76 13.38 -3.36 7.42
N LYS A 77 14.04 -4.53 7.50
CA LYS A 77 13.71 -5.64 8.38
C LYS A 77 14.96 -6.10 9.16
N PRO A 78 14.80 -6.60 10.39
CA PRO A 78 13.53 -6.85 11.09
C PRO A 78 12.84 -5.60 11.61
N GLU A 79 13.55 -4.48 11.64
CA GLU A 79 13.14 -3.18 12.16
C GLU A 79 13.84 -2.08 11.37
N SER A 80 13.21 -0.91 11.25
CA SER A 80 13.77 0.30 10.63
C SER A 80 13.11 1.54 11.22
N LEU A 81 13.71 2.72 10.98
CA LEU A 81 13.12 3.99 11.42
C LEU A 81 11.70 4.16 10.86
N LEU A 82 11.51 3.89 9.56
CA LEU A 82 10.21 4.07 8.92
C LEU A 82 9.16 3.08 9.44
N THR A 83 9.52 1.80 9.61
CA THR A 83 8.60 0.79 10.10
C THR A 83 8.22 1.03 11.57
N ASN A 84 9.14 1.51 12.40
CA ASN A 84 8.81 1.87 13.77
C ASN A 84 7.89 3.08 13.82
N PHE A 85 8.24 4.13 13.08
CA PHE A 85 7.45 5.35 13.01
C PHE A 85 6.00 5.08 12.63
N LEU A 86 5.77 4.32 11.55
CA LEU A 86 4.41 4.03 11.09
C LEU A 86 3.64 3.10 12.05
N GLY A 87 4.33 2.17 12.71
CA GLY A 87 3.73 1.34 13.75
C GLY A 87 3.28 2.18 14.94
N ASP A 88 4.17 3.03 15.46
CA ASP A 88 3.88 3.88 16.62
C ASP A 88 2.81 4.92 16.31
N LEU A 89 2.91 5.59 15.15
CA LEU A 89 1.92 6.56 14.68
C LEU A 89 0.54 5.90 14.61
N LEU A 90 0.43 4.72 14.00
CA LEU A 90 -0.86 4.05 13.85
C LEU A 90 -1.45 3.68 15.22
N LEU A 91 -0.61 3.24 16.17
CA LEU A 91 -1.06 2.92 17.52
C LEU A 91 -1.55 4.17 18.27
N GLU A 92 -0.77 5.26 18.19
CA GLU A 92 -1.08 6.54 18.83
C GLU A 92 -2.36 7.16 18.27
N GLU A 93 -2.46 7.27 16.94
CA GLU A 93 -3.63 7.86 16.27
C GLU A 93 -4.89 7.02 16.47
N ALA A 94 -4.76 5.68 16.53
CA ALA A 94 -5.89 4.83 16.86
C ALA A 94 -6.35 5.01 18.32
N ALA A 95 -5.43 5.21 19.27
CA ALA A 95 -5.80 5.50 20.65
C ALA A 95 -6.51 6.86 20.77
N LYS A 96 -6.02 7.91 20.09
CA LYS A 96 -6.69 9.23 20.01
C LYS A 96 -8.08 9.12 19.41
N THR A 97 -8.22 8.36 18.32
CA THR A 97 -9.48 8.13 17.61
C THR A 97 -10.50 7.42 18.51
N ASP A 98 -10.10 6.40 19.27
CA ASP A 98 -11.00 5.72 20.21
C ASP A 98 -11.51 6.69 21.28
N VAL A 99 -10.62 7.48 21.89
CA VAL A 99 -10.99 8.47 22.92
C VAL A 99 -12.00 9.48 22.36
N ALA A 100 -11.79 9.97 21.14
CA ALA A 100 -12.71 10.90 20.48
C ALA A 100 -14.09 10.28 20.21
N ARG A 101 -14.14 8.97 19.94
CA ARG A 101 -15.37 8.22 19.64
C ARG A 101 -16.05 7.62 20.86
N GLN A 102 -15.38 7.58 22.01
CA GLN A 102 -15.85 7.00 23.28
C GLN A 102 -16.20 5.50 23.17
N GLU A 103 -15.47 4.76 22.33
CA GLU A 103 -15.70 3.33 22.11
C GLU A 103 -15.06 2.44 23.20
N LYS A 104 -14.18 3.01 24.03
CA LYS A 104 -13.51 2.36 25.17
C LYS A 104 -12.62 1.18 24.74
N ILE A 105 -12.10 1.24 23.52
CA ILE A 105 -11.12 0.31 22.98
C ILE A 105 -9.73 0.76 23.43
N VAL A 106 -8.96 -0.16 24.01
CA VAL A 106 -7.56 0.11 24.37
C VAL A 106 -6.65 -0.60 23.38
N PRO A 107 -6.30 0.05 22.24
CA PRO A 107 -5.41 -0.56 21.26
C PRO A 107 -4.06 -0.83 21.90
N SER A 108 -3.58 -2.06 21.77
CA SER A 108 -2.36 -2.54 22.45
C SER A 108 -1.25 -2.88 21.46
N VAL A 109 -1.63 -3.22 20.23
CA VAL A 109 -0.72 -3.57 19.15
C VAL A 109 -1.18 -2.85 17.89
N SER A 110 -0.26 -2.34 17.09
CA SER A 110 -0.54 -1.88 15.74
C SER A 110 0.24 -2.65 14.70
N PHE A 111 -0.27 -2.69 13.48
CA PHE A 111 0.41 -3.27 12.33
C PHE A 111 0.16 -2.47 11.06
N PHE A 112 1.25 -2.06 10.41
CA PHE A 112 1.22 -1.40 9.11
C PHE A 112 1.94 -2.29 8.10
N ASN A 113 1.22 -2.97 7.20
CA ASN A 113 1.85 -3.99 6.36
C ASN A 113 2.98 -3.42 5.47
N TYR A 114 4.14 -4.08 5.47
CA TYR A 114 5.34 -3.66 4.73
C TYR A 114 5.10 -3.36 3.23
N GLY A 115 4.18 -4.09 2.60
CA GLY A 115 3.79 -3.89 1.21
C GLY A 115 3.02 -2.58 0.96
N GLY A 116 2.35 -2.07 1.99
CA GLY A 116 1.66 -0.78 2.00
C GLY A 116 2.60 0.43 1.95
N ILE A 117 3.86 0.26 2.38
CA ILE A 117 4.88 1.31 2.38
C ILE A 117 5.58 1.33 1.02
N ARG A 118 5.46 2.43 0.25
CA ARG A 118 5.86 2.45 -1.17
C ARG A 118 7.12 3.23 -1.48
N THR A 119 7.53 4.14 -0.61
CA THR A 119 8.79 4.90 -0.72
C THR A 119 9.36 5.16 0.68
N ALA A 120 10.61 5.62 0.75
CA ALA A 120 11.18 6.21 1.95
C ALA A 120 10.54 7.57 2.28
N LEU A 121 10.66 7.99 3.53
CA LEU A 121 10.47 9.39 3.93
C LEU A 121 11.81 10.13 3.88
N PRO A 122 11.89 11.27 3.18
CA PRO A 122 13.15 11.96 2.96
C PRO A 122 13.63 12.67 4.22
N LYS A 123 14.95 12.85 4.31
CA LYS A 123 15.52 13.89 5.15
C LYS A 123 15.05 15.28 4.68
N GLY A 124 14.72 16.15 5.62
CA GLY A 124 14.29 17.52 5.38
C GLY A 124 12.77 17.66 5.32
N ASN A 125 12.28 18.55 4.46
CA ASN A 125 10.85 18.85 4.35
C ASN A 125 10.05 17.64 3.85
N ILE A 126 8.99 17.30 4.57
CA ILE A 126 7.99 16.32 4.17
C ILE A 126 6.75 17.06 3.69
N THR A 127 6.30 16.75 2.49
CA THR A 127 5.10 17.34 1.89
C THR A 127 3.90 16.40 1.93
N VAL A 128 2.70 16.94 1.73
CA VAL A 128 1.49 16.12 1.51
C VAL A 128 1.70 15.13 0.37
N GLY A 129 2.25 15.57 -0.76
CA GLY A 129 2.54 14.71 -1.91
C GLY A 129 3.46 13.55 -1.56
N LYS A 130 4.45 13.76 -0.67
CA LYS A 130 5.32 12.68 -0.19
C LYS A 130 4.54 11.63 0.62
N VAL A 131 3.51 12.00 1.38
CA VAL A 131 2.66 11.03 2.08
C VAL A 131 1.78 10.25 1.10
N TYR A 132 1.28 10.89 0.03
CA TYR A 132 0.59 10.20 -1.06
C TYR A 132 1.49 9.20 -1.78
N GLU A 133 2.76 9.53 -1.98
CA GLU A 133 3.75 8.59 -2.52
C GLU A 133 4.04 7.45 -1.54
N LEU A 134 4.15 7.74 -0.24
CA LEU A 134 4.45 6.77 0.82
C LEU A 134 3.38 5.70 0.97
N MET A 135 2.11 6.11 1.05
CA MET A 135 0.95 5.23 1.16
C MET A 135 -0.17 5.74 0.23
N PRO A 136 -0.18 5.31 -1.05
CA PRO A 136 -1.12 5.79 -2.06
C PRO A 136 -2.51 5.15 -1.95
N PHE A 137 -2.71 4.21 -1.03
CA PHE A 137 -3.94 3.45 -0.91
C PHE A 137 -5.01 4.22 -0.13
N GLU A 138 -6.27 3.88 -0.37
CA GLU A 138 -7.43 4.40 0.38
C GLU A 138 -7.79 3.48 1.54
N ASN A 139 -6.77 2.93 2.20
CA ASN A 139 -6.93 2.00 3.30
C ASN A 139 -7.47 2.72 4.54
N GLU A 140 -8.46 2.13 5.18
CA GLU A 140 -9.09 2.64 6.40
C GLU A 140 -8.44 2.05 7.66
N LEU A 141 -8.36 2.85 8.73
CA LEU A 141 -8.00 2.38 10.06
C LEU A 141 -9.10 1.44 10.60
N VAL A 142 -8.70 0.29 11.12
CA VAL A 142 -9.63 -0.69 11.72
C VAL A 142 -9.06 -1.27 13.02
N TYR A 143 -9.97 -1.66 13.92
CA TYR A 143 -9.66 -2.29 15.19
C TYR A 143 -10.17 -3.72 15.18
N LEU A 144 -9.31 -4.66 15.58
CA LEU A 144 -9.59 -6.08 15.66
C LEU A 144 -9.38 -6.54 17.09
N GLU A 145 -10.42 -7.06 17.74
CA GLU A 145 -10.24 -7.76 19.01
C GLU A 145 -9.85 -9.21 18.71
N LEU A 146 -8.66 -9.62 19.14
CA LEU A 146 -8.12 -10.95 18.90
C LEU A 146 -7.95 -11.71 20.21
N LYS A 147 -8.15 -13.04 20.15
CA LYS A 147 -7.64 -13.91 21.22
C LYS A 147 -6.11 -13.87 21.21
N GLY A 148 -5.48 -14.05 22.37
CA GLY A 148 -4.03 -14.16 22.48
C GLY A 148 -3.45 -15.21 21.53
N SER A 149 -4.07 -16.39 21.43
CA SER A 149 -3.65 -17.42 20.47
C SER A 149 -3.60 -16.94 19.02
N THR A 150 -4.64 -16.21 18.56
CA THR A 150 -4.70 -15.61 17.21
C THR A 150 -3.62 -14.55 17.03
N LEU A 151 -3.39 -13.72 18.05
CA LEU A 151 -2.33 -12.72 18.01
C LEU A 151 -0.93 -13.36 17.98
N LYS A 152 -0.70 -14.45 18.71
CA LYS A 152 0.56 -15.21 18.67
C LYS A 152 0.81 -15.77 17.27
N GLU A 153 -0.21 -16.29 16.61
CA GLU A 153 -0.09 -16.78 15.23
C GLU A 153 0.21 -15.66 14.23
N PHE A 154 -0.45 -14.51 14.38
CA PHE A 154 -0.13 -13.30 13.64
C PHE A 154 1.33 -12.86 13.86
N LEU A 155 1.83 -12.84 15.10
CA LEU A 155 3.22 -12.47 15.38
C LEU A 155 4.22 -13.50 14.82
N ASN A 156 3.88 -14.79 14.80
CA ASN A 156 4.66 -15.80 14.09
C ASN A 156 4.69 -15.54 12.58
N TYR A 157 3.59 -15.04 11.98
CA TYR A 157 3.60 -14.60 10.59
C TYR A 157 4.58 -13.45 10.37
N VAL A 158 4.58 -12.43 11.24
CA VAL A 158 5.54 -11.32 11.19
C VAL A 158 6.98 -11.84 11.29
N ALA A 159 7.24 -12.78 12.21
CA ALA A 159 8.55 -13.42 12.35
C ALA A 159 8.98 -14.19 11.09
N ARG A 160 8.08 -14.97 10.47
CA ARG A 160 8.33 -15.66 9.19
C ARG A 160 8.68 -14.71 8.05
N LYS A 161 8.13 -13.50 8.07
CA LYS A 161 8.45 -12.44 7.10
C LYS A 161 9.76 -11.72 7.39
N GLY A 162 10.47 -12.12 8.46
CA GLY A 162 11.71 -11.51 8.91
C GLY A 162 11.52 -10.19 9.64
N GLY A 163 10.32 -9.88 10.14
CA GLY A 163 9.96 -8.58 10.71
C GLY A 163 9.04 -7.75 9.81
N ASP A 164 8.43 -6.71 10.38
CA ASP A 164 7.48 -5.81 9.72
C ASP A 164 7.23 -4.56 10.59
N SER A 165 6.36 -3.63 10.15
CA SER A 165 5.99 -2.46 10.95
C SER A 165 4.92 -2.80 11.99
N VAL A 166 5.36 -2.82 13.26
CA VAL A 166 4.52 -3.06 14.43
C VAL A 166 4.74 -1.98 15.49
N GLY A 167 3.69 -1.66 16.24
CA GLY A 167 3.75 -0.80 17.43
C GLY A 167 3.20 -1.51 18.66
N GLY A 168 3.67 -1.12 19.84
CA GLY A 168 3.17 -1.64 21.13
C GLY A 168 3.60 -3.08 21.48
N VAL A 169 4.35 -3.75 20.60
CA VAL A 169 4.84 -5.13 20.78
C VAL A 169 6.35 -5.20 20.63
N ARG A 170 7.00 -6.06 21.43
CA ARG A 170 8.41 -6.43 21.32
C ARG A 170 8.55 -7.95 21.30
N PHE A 171 9.42 -8.51 20.46
CA PHE A 171 9.69 -9.95 20.42
C PHE A 171 11.03 -10.28 19.74
N LYS A 172 11.49 -11.52 19.92
CA LYS A 172 12.62 -12.11 19.22
C LYS A 172 12.16 -13.08 18.13
N ILE A 173 12.80 -13.05 16.97
CA ILE A 173 12.62 -14.02 15.90
C ILE A 173 13.53 -15.22 16.19
N SER A 174 12.93 -16.36 16.55
CA SER A 174 13.62 -17.65 16.68
C SER A 174 13.08 -18.60 15.60
N GLY A 175 13.86 -18.75 14.53
CA GLY A 175 13.41 -19.42 13.29
C GLY A 175 12.19 -18.72 12.69
N GLU A 176 11.07 -19.42 12.64
CA GLU A 176 9.79 -18.93 12.09
C GLU A 176 8.79 -18.46 13.17
N LYS A 177 9.27 -18.24 14.39
CA LYS A 177 8.42 -17.92 15.54
C LYS A 177 8.82 -16.60 16.20
N ALA A 178 7.81 -15.89 16.69
CA ALA A 178 8.00 -14.78 17.60
C ALA A 178 8.07 -15.31 19.02
N GLU A 179 9.19 -15.16 19.71
CA GLU A 179 9.39 -15.57 21.11
C GLU A 179 9.71 -14.36 21.99
N ASN A 180 9.68 -14.54 23.31
CA ASN A 180 9.86 -13.46 24.30
C ASN A 180 8.97 -12.25 24.01
N ILE A 181 7.70 -12.51 23.69
CA ILE A 181 6.74 -11.48 23.29
C ILE A 181 6.35 -10.65 24.51
N GLN A 182 6.41 -9.33 24.36
CA GLN A 182 5.91 -8.35 25.30
C GLN A 182 4.95 -7.39 24.60
N ILE A 183 3.82 -7.08 25.23
CA ILE A 183 2.83 -6.12 24.73
C ILE A 183 2.65 -5.04 25.79
N GLY A 184 2.84 -3.76 25.41
CA GLY A 184 2.81 -2.65 26.35
C GLY A 184 3.84 -2.78 27.50
N GLY A 185 4.95 -3.47 27.25
CA GLY A 185 5.99 -3.76 28.24
C GLY A 185 5.64 -4.85 29.26
N GLN A 186 4.51 -5.54 29.10
CA GLN A 186 4.13 -6.70 29.91
C GLN A 186 4.32 -7.98 29.12
N ASP A 187 4.64 -9.08 29.81
CA ASP A 187 4.77 -10.39 29.16
C ASP A 187 3.43 -10.81 28.52
N PHE A 188 3.54 -11.36 27.31
CA PHE A 188 2.38 -11.82 26.55
C PHE A 188 1.65 -12.97 27.25
N ASP A 189 0.32 -12.91 27.23
CA ASP A 189 -0.58 -13.87 27.86
C ASP A 189 -1.55 -14.41 26.80
N ALA A 190 -1.44 -15.70 26.49
CA ALA A 190 -2.22 -16.34 25.43
C ALA A 190 -3.72 -16.43 25.75
N ASP A 191 -4.10 -16.33 27.04
CA ASP A 191 -5.47 -16.47 27.51
C ASP A 191 -6.24 -15.13 27.53
N LYS A 192 -5.56 -14.00 27.28
CA LYS A 192 -6.16 -12.66 27.18
C LYS A 192 -6.64 -12.33 25.77
N THR A 193 -7.45 -11.28 25.67
CA THR A 193 -7.74 -10.61 24.39
C THR A 193 -6.90 -9.36 24.22
N TYR A 194 -6.61 -9.02 22.97
CA TYR A 194 -5.82 -7.85 22.61
C TYR A 194 -6.48 -7.13 21.43
N TRP A 195 -6.45 -5.81 21.47
CA TRP A 195 -6.85 -4.99 20.34
C TRP A 195 -5.65 -4.72 19.44
N LEU A 196 -5.73 -5.26 18.23
CA LEU A 196 -4.82 -4.97 17.12
C LEU A 196 -5.44 -3.88 16.24
N VAL A 197 -4.68 -2.83 15.95
CA VAL A 197 -5.07 -1.80 14.99
C VAL A 197 -4.28 -1.93 13.70
N THR A 198 -4.96 -1.86 12.56
CA THR A 198 -4.34 -2.07 11.25
C THR A 198 -5.18 -1.44 10.14
N ASN A 199 -4.96 -1.84 8.89
CA ASN A 199 -5.83 -1.48 7.77
C ASN A 199 -6.86 -2.54 7.40
N ASP A 200 -7.96 -2.09 6.81
CA ASP A 200 -9.05 -2.90 6.27
C ASP A 200 -8.58 -3.96 5.25
N TYR A 201 -7.61 -3.63 4.38
CA TYR A 201 -7.05 -4.58 3.41
C TYR A 201 -6.46 -5.83 4.07
N VAL A 202 -5.56 -5.68 5.06
CA VAL A 202 -4.99 -6.84 5.75
C VAL A 202 -5.95 -7.48 6.75
N ALA A 203 -6.84 -6.70 7.37
CA ALA A 203 -7.92 -7.25 8.18
C ALA A 203 -8.91 -8.11 7.35
N GLY A 204 -9.00 -7.84 6.05
CA GLY A 204 -9.70 -8.63 5.04
C GLY A 204 -8.93 -9.86 4.54
N GLY A 205 -7.74 -10.15 5.07
CA GLY A 205 -6.88 -11.26 4.65
C GLY A 205 -5.86 -10.91 3.56
N GLY A 206 -5.72 -9.64 3.22
CA GLY A 206 -4.66 -9.15 2.33
C GLY A 206 -3.27 -9.61 2.78
N ASP A 207 -2.35 -9.75 1.84
CA ASP A 207 -0.98 -10.25 2.05
C ASP A 207 -0.89 -11.68 2.65
N GLY A 208 -2.00 -12.44 2.67
CA GLY A 208 -2.05 -13.79 3.25
C GLY A 208 -2.29 -13.78 4.77
N LEU A 209 -2.82 -12.69 5.31
CA LEU A 209 -3.18 -12.53 6.72
C LEU A 209 -4.61 -13.02 7.04
N ASP A 210 -5.03 -14.14 6.44
CA ASP A 210 -6.35 -14.71 6.67
C ASP A 210 -6.65 -14.99 8.15
N ILE A 211 -5.61 -15.21 8.96
CA ILE A 211 -5.72 -15.35 10.43
C ILE A 211 -6.44 -14.15 11.09
N LEU A 212 -6.35 -12.95 10.52
CA LEU A 212 -7.02 -11.75 11.05
C LEU A 212 -8.54 -11.75 10.81
N LYS A 213 -9.06 -12.71 10.03
CA LYS A 213 -10.50 -12.98 9.92
C LYS A 213 -11.04 -13.69 11.17
N GLU A 214 -10.18 -14.37 11.93
CA GLU A 214 -10.52 -15.04 13.20
C GLU A 214 -10.54 -14.07 14.39
N ARG A 215 -11.11 -12.88 14.19
CA ARG A 215 -11.29 -11.85 15.20
C ARG A 215 -12.60 -12.03 15.95
N LEU A 216 -12.61 -11.61 17.21
CA LEU A 216 -13.81 -11.54 18.05
C LEU A 216 -14.68 -10.34 17.69
N GLN A 217 -14.03 -9.21 17.40
CA GLN A 217 -14.70 -7.96 17.03
C GLN A 217 -13.97 -7.25 15.91
N TYR A 218 -14.72 -6.42 15.18
CA TYR A 218 -14.24 -5.57 14.09
C TYR A 218 -14.90 -4.21 14.21
N VAL A 219 -14.10 -3.15 14.29
CA VAL A 219 -14.59 -1.76 14.30
C VAL A 219 -13.88 -1.00 13.20
N SER A 220 -14.65 -0.36 12.31
CA SER A 220 -14.13 0.61 11.33
C SER A 220 -14.75 1.98 11.60
N PRO A 221 -13.95 2.98 11.98
CA PRO A 221 -14.39 4.36 12.06
C PRO A 221 -14.66 5.03 10.70
N GLY A 222 -14.24 4.44 9.57
CA GLY A 222 -14.29 5.07 8.25
C GLY A 222 -13.25 6.17 8.06
N ILE A 223 -12.09 6.06 8.72
CA ILE A 223 -11.01 7.05 8.67
C ILE A 223 -9.85 6.51 7.84
N LEU A 224 -9.40 7.28 6.86
CA LEU A 224 -8.26 6.92 6.02
C LEU A 224 -6.95 7.04 6.80
N ILE A 225 -6.11 6.01 6.75
CA ILE A 225 -4.79 6.04 7.42
C ILE A 225 -3.89 7.13 6.82
N ARG A 226 -4.02 7.43 5.53
CA ARG A 226 -3.25 8.52 4.89
C ARG A 226 -3.56 9.87 5.55
N ASP A 227 -4.83 10.12 5.84
CA ASP A 227 -5.25 11.36 6.49
C ASP A 227 -4.73 11.43 7.92
N LEU A 228 -4.72 10.30 8.65
CA LEU A 228 -4.08 10.20 9.97
C LEU A 228 -2.59 10.52 9.92
N ILE A 229 -1.86 10.01 8.93
CA ILE A 229 -0.43 10.32 8.76
C ILE A 229 -0.25 11.83 8.52
N ILE A 230 -1.04 12.42 7.62
CA ILE A 230 -0.96 13.86 7.32
C ILE A 230 -1.26 14.67 8.57
N GLN A 231 -2.34 14.37 9.28
CA GLN A 231 -2.74 15.08 10.49
C GLN A 231 -1.67 14.98 11.58
N HIS A 232 -1.16 13.77 11.84
CA HIS A 232 -0.11 13.55 12.85
C HIS A 232 1.15 14.37 12.54
N LEU A 233 1.57 14.39 11.28
CA LEU A 233 2.73 15.16 10.83
C LEU A 233 2.50 16.67 10.97
N GLU A 234 1.33 17.18 10.57
CA GLU A 234 0.94 18.58 10.74
C GLU A 234 0.89 19.00 12.22
N GLU A 235 0.39 18.13 13.10
CA GLU A 235 0.37 18.36 14.55
C GLU A 235 1.78 18.50 15.12
N LYS A 236 2.70 17.60 14.74
CA LYS A 236 4.11 17.69 15.14
C LYS A 236 4.77 18.97 14.64
N GLN A 237 4.57 19.33 13.38
CA GLN A 237 5.09 20.58 12.81
C GLN A 237 4.55 21.81 13.54
N LYS A 238 3.25 21.83 13.87
CA LYS A 238 2.62 22.93 14.62
C LYS A 238 3.22 23.07 16.03
N ASN A 239 3.66 21.97 16.63
CA ASN A 239 4.33 21.95 17.92
C ASN A 239 5.85 22.21 17.84
N ASN A 240 6.39 22.47 16.64
CA ASN A 240 7.83 22.57 16.36
C ASN A 240 8.61 21.29 16.75
N GLU A 241 7.95 20.14 16.65
CA GLU A 241 8.56 18.83 16.84
C GLU A 241 9.02 18.29 15.49
N HIS A 242 10.34 18.16 15.31
CA HIS A 242 10.90 17.46 14.17
C HIS A 242 10.79 15.95 14.37
N LEU A 243 10.65 15.20 13.27
CA LEU A 243 10.65 13.74 13.34
C LEU A 243 12.04 13.23 13.71
N GLN A 244 12.16 12.72 14.93
CA GLN A 244 13.32 11.99 15.44
C GLN A 244 12.85 10.62 15.91
N VAL A 245 13.07 9.61 15.07
CA VAL A 245 12.69 8.23 15.35
C VAL A 245 13.94 7.49 15.78
N LYS A 246 13.80 6.57 16.73
CA LYS A 246 14.90 5.72 17.19
C LYS A 246 14.50 4.28 17.06
N LEU A 247 15.48 3.45 16.71
CA LEU A 247 15.34 2.01 16.87
C LEU A 247 15.30 1.71 18.36
N ASP A 248 14.39 0.81 18.74
CA ASP A 248 14.22 0.39 20.12
C ASP A 248 14.44 -1.12 20.29
N GLY A 249 14.73 -1.85 19.21
CA GLY A 249 14.97 -3.29 19.24
C GLY A 249 13.68 -4.06 19.52
N ARG A 250 12.52 -3.54 19.10
CA ARG A 250 11.22 -4.20 19.24
C ARG A 250 11.15 -5.50 18.44
N ILE A 251 11.88 -5.62 17.34
CA ILE A 251 12.05 -6.90 16.65
C ILE A 251 13.53 -7.17 16.50
N SER A 252 13.98 -8.29 17.06
CA SER A 252 15.39 -8.71 17.00
C SER A 252 15.49 -10.19 16.69
N HIS A 253 16.65 -10.65 16.23
CA HIS A 253 16.94 -12.09 16.16
C HIS A 253 17.45 -12.60 17.52
N GLU A 254 17.27 -13.90 17.76
CA GLU A 254 17.85 -14.58 18.93
C GLU A 254 19.38 -14.53 18.97
#